data_AF-A0A965R942-F1
#
_entry.id   AF-A0A965R942-F1
#
_cell.length_a   1.000
_cell.length_b   1.000
_cell.length_c   1.000
_cell.angle_alpha   90.00
_cell.angle_beta   90.00
_cell.angle_gamma   90.00
#
_symmetry.space_group_name_H-M   'P 1'
#
loop_
_entity.id
_entity.type
_entity.pdbx_description
1 polymer ?
#
loop_
_entity_poly.entity_id
_entity_poly.type
_entity_poly.pdbx_seq_one_letter_code
_entity_poly.pdbx_strand_id
1 'polypeptide(L)'
;MAFDLDLIKKVYQQLPERVAATRNLLGHPLTLTEKILYAHLCNPSTTPFVRGESYVDFAPDRVAMQDATAQMALLQFMTCGRDKVAVPSTVHCDHLIQAKVGANTDLAFANEESKEVFDFLASVSNKYGIGFWKPGAGIIHQIVLENYAFPGGMMIGT
;
A
#
# COMPACT_ATOMS: atom_id res chain seq x y z
N MET A 1 -6.24 17.40 -5.88
CA MET A 1 -5.56 16.74 -7.01
C MET A 1 -5.40 15.28 -6.62
N ALA A 2 -5.74 14.31 -7.49
CA ALA A 2 -5.59 12.90 -7.15
C ALA A 2 -4.12 12.54 -6.90
N PHE A 3 -3.83 11.81 -5.82
CA PHE A 3 -2.48 11.29 -5.59
C PHE A 3 -2.12 10.27 -6.69
N ASP A 4 -0.83 10.24 -7.08
CA ASP A 4 -0.26 9.28 -8.03
C ASP A 4 -0.94 9.20 -9.40
N LEU A 5 -1.43 10.33 -9.91
CA LEU A 5 -2.12 10.39 -11.20
C LEU A 5 -1.34 9.73 -12.35
N ASP A 6 -0.02 9.88 -12.38
CA ASP A 6 0.82 9.29 -13.42
C ASP A 6 0.91 7.76 -13.31
N LEU A 7 0.89 7.22 -12.08
CA LEU A 7 0.80 5.78 -11.85
C LEU A 7 -0.56 5.25 -12.31
N ILE A 8 -1.66 5.92 -11.95
CA ILE A 8 -3.02 5.53 -12.34
C ILE A 8 -3.15 5.50 -13.86
N LYS A 9 -2.66 6.54 -14.54
CA LYS A 9 -2.63 6.62 -16.01
C LYS A 9 -1.85 5.45 -16.62
N LYS A 10 -0.68 5.13 -16.06
CA LYS A 10 0.16 4.02 -16.53
C LYS A 10 -0.55 2.68 -16.39
N VAL A 11 -1.20 2.42 -15.25
CA VAL A 11 -1.97 1.17 -15.03
C VAL A 11 -3.08 1.04 -16.08
N TYR A 12 -3.88 2.07 -16.27
CA TYR A 12 -4.96 2.03 -17.26
C TYR A 12 -4.47 1.96 -18.71
N GLN A 13 -3.32 2.53 -19.03
CA GLN A 13 -2.73 2.42 -20.36
C GLN A 13 -2.32 0.97 -20.68
N GLN A 14 -1.84 0.21 -19.69
CA GLN A 14 -1.38 -1.17 -19.87
C GLN A 14 -2.50 -2.22 -19.72
N LEU A 15 -3.58 -1.87 -19.03
CA LEU A 15 -4.65 -2.81 -18.66
C LEU A 15 -5.31 -3.52 -19.87
N PRO A 16 -5.67 -2.84 -20.98
CA PRO A 16 -6.34 -3.49 -22.11
C PRO A 16 -5.50 -4.61 -22.74
N GLU A 17 -4.22 -4.34 -22.96
CA GLU A 17 -3.28 -5.29 -23.56
C GLU A 17 -3.09 -6.51 -22.64
N ARG A 18 -2.83 -6.27 -21.35
CA ARG A 18 -2.63 -7.33 -20.36
C ARG A 18 -3.88 -8.22 -20.23
N VAL A 19 -5.07 -7.62 -20.14
CA VAL A 19 -6.33 -8.37 -20.05
C VAL A 19 -6.63 -9.19 -21.31
N ALA A 20 -6.30 -8.67 -22.50
CA ALA A 20 -6.44 -9.40 -23.75
C ALA A 20 -5.48 -10.61 -23.80
N ALA A 21 -4.22 -10.40 -23.42
CA ALA A 21 -3.23 -11.48 -23.34
C ALA A 21 -3.66 -12.57 -22.34
N THR A 22 -4.13 -12.19 -21.16
CA THR A 22 -4.65 -13.14 -20.16
C THR A 22 -5.84 -13.93 -20.68
N ARG A 23 -6.77 -13.27 -21.37
CA ARG A 23 -7.95 -13.95 -21.91
C ARG A 23 -7.55 -15.01 -22.94
N ASN A 24 -6.58 -14.71 -23.79
CA ASN A 24 -6.05 -15.65 -24.77
C ASN A 24 -5.31 -16.81 -24.09
N LEU A 25 -4.54 -16.53 -23.03
CA LEU A 25 -3.82 -17.53 -22.25
C LEU A 25 -4.76 -18.52 -21.54
N LEU A 26 -5.82 -18.01 -20.91
CA LEU A 26 -6.72 -18.83 -20.09
C LEU A 26 -7.87 -19.46 -20.88
N GLY A 27 -8.23 -18.90 -22.04
CA GLY A 27 -9.25 -19.46 -22.92
C GLY A 27 -10.69 -19.37 -22.39
N HIS A 28 -10.96 -18.50 -21.40
CA HIS A 28 -12.30 -18.32 -20.82
C HIS A 28 -12.58 -16.85 -20.42
N PRO A 29 -13.84 -16.48 -20.15
CA PRO A 29 -14.16 -15.17 -19.58
C PRO A 29 -13.45 -14.96 -18.23
N LEU A 30 -12.85 -13.78 -18.05
CA LEU A 30 -12.08 -13.44 -16.85
C LEU A 30 -12.96 -12.75 -15.80
N THR A 31 -12.82 -13.17 -14.54
CA THR A 31 -13.32 -12.42 -13.39
C THR A 31 -12.58 -11.09 -13.21
N LEU A 32 -13.14 -10.16 -12.44
CA LEU A 32 -12.46 -8.90 -12.13
C LEU A 32 -11.12 -9.15 -11.43
N THR A 33 -11.09 -10.07 -10.47
CA THR A 33 -9.88 -10.41 -9.72
C THR A 33 -8.81 -11.00 -10.64
N GLU A 34 -9.15 -11.89 -11.57
CA GLU A 34 -8.18 -12.40 -12.56
C GLU A 34 -7.63 -11.29 -13.44
N LYS A 35 -8.49 -10.36 -13.91
CA LYS A 35 -8.03 -9.21 -14.69
C LYS A 35 -7.00 -8.39 -13.90
N ILE A 36 -7.27 -8.09 -12.63
CA ILE A 36 -6.37 -7.28 -11.80
C ILE A 36 -5.09 -8.06 -11.49
N LEU A 37 -5.18 -9.30 -11.00
CA LEU A 37 -4.00 -10.10 -10.65
C LEU A 37 -3.08 -10.33 -11.85
N TYR A 38 -3.61 -10.79 -12.99
CA TYR A 38 -2.78 -11.00 -14.18
C TYR A 38 -2.26 -9.68 -14.77
N ALA A 39 -3.01 -8.57 -14.62
CA ALA A 39 -2.51 -7.26 -15.01
C ALA A 39 -1.39 -6.74 -14.11
N HIS A 40 -1.08 -7.38 -12.97
CA HIS A 40 0.00 -6.99 -12.05
C HIS A 40 1.09 -8.05 -11.93
N LEU A 41 1.21 -8.98 -12.88
CA LEU A 41 2.36 -9.90 -12.88
C LEU A 41 3.67 -9.13 -13.02
N CYS A 42 4.67 -9.53 -12.23
CA CYS A 42 6.03 -8.98 -12.35
C CYS A 42 6.62 -9.28 -13.74
N ASN A 43 6.42 -10.52 -14.21
CA ASN A 43 6.78 -10.97 -15.55
C ASN A 43 5.55 -11.57 -16.24
N PRO A 44 5.36 -11.35 -17.56
CA PRO A 44 4.32 -12.04 -18.31
C PRO A 44 4.44 -13.56 -18.18
N SER A 45 3.33 -14.25 -17.95
CA SER A 45 3.29 -15.72 -17.92
C SER A 45 2.89 -16.30 -19.28
N THR A 46 3.55 -17.37 -19.68
CA THR A 46 3.18 -18.19 -20.85
C THR A 46 2.31 -19.39 -20.47
N THR A 47 2.14 -19.66 -19.17
CA THR A 47 1.33 -20.76 -18.65
C THR A 47 0.26 -20.26 -17.66
N PRO A 48 -0.95 -20.82 -17.69
CA PRO A 48 -1.97 -20.52 -16.68
C PRO A 48 -1.51 -20.84 -15.25
N PHE A 49 -1.89 -20.00 -14.30
CA PHE A 49 -1.76 -20.30 -12.87
C PHE A 49 -3.00 -21.04 -12.35
N VAL A 50 -2.79 -22.00 -11.46
CA VAL A 50 -3.84 -22.81 -10.83
C VAL A 50 -4.31 -22.13 -9.54
N ARG A 51 -5.61 -21.88 -9.45
CA ARG A 51 -6.23 -21.22 -8.28
C ARG A 51 -6.04 -22.07 -7.02
N GLY A 52 -5.57 -21.45 -5.95
CA GLY A 52 -5.35 -22.12 -4.66
C GLY A 52 -4.07 -22.98 -4.61
N GLU A 53 -3.29 -23.06 -5.69
CA GLU A 53 -2.09 -23.90 -5.76
C GLU A 53 -0.85 -23.11 -6.19
N SER A 54 -0.96 -22.28 -7.23
CA SER A 54 0.19 -21.56 -7.76
C SER A 54 0.59 -20.38 -6.87
N TYR A 55 1.89 -20.28 -6.60
CA TYR A 55 2.51 -19.05 -6.11
C TYR A 55 2.81 -18.14 -7.30
N VAL A 56 2.51 -16.85 -7.17
CA VAL A 56 2.59 -15.90 -8.28
C VAL A 56 3.27 -14.63 -7.82
N ASP A 57 4.27 -14.19 -8.60
CA ASP A 57 4.99 -12.97 -8.34
C ASP A 57 4.26 -11.76 -8.94
N PHE A 58 3.70 -10.95 -8.05
CA PHE A 58 3.01 -9.71 -8.41
C PHE A 58 3.89 -8.48 -8.17
N ALA A 59 3.55 -7.39 -8.86
CA ALA A 59 4.13 -6.07 -8.69
C ALA A 59 3.03 -5.09 -8.22
N PRO A 60 2.80 -4.96 -6.90
CA PRO A 60 1.84 -3.99 -6.35
C PRO A 60 2.20 -2.55 -6.72
N ASP A 61 1.18 -1.71 -6.88
CA ASP A 61 1.33 -0.29 -7.20
C ASP A 61 1.75 0.55 -5.99
N ARG A 62 1.37 0.11 -4.78
CA ARG A 62 1.54 0.86 -3.53
C ARG A 62 1.63 -0.06 -2.31
N VAL A 63 2.29 0.45 -1.27
CA VAL A 63 2.23 -0.09 0.09
C VAL A 63 1.59 0.92 1.07
N ALA A 64 0.73 0.47 1.96
CA ALA A 64 0.24 1.26 3.09
C ALA A 64 0.47 0.53 4.42
N MET A 65 1.04 1.21 5.41
CA MET A 65 1.36 0.62 6.72
C MET A 65 0.68 1.43 7.81
N GLN A 66 0.17 0.77 8.85
CA GLN A 66 -0.28 1.44 10.08
C GLN A 66 0.80 1.36 11.17
N ASP A 67 0.81 2.31 12.11
CA ASP A 67 1.88 2.53 13.08
C ASP A 67 2.19 1.33 13.99
N ALA A 68 1.26 0.43 14.26
CA ALA A 68 1.52 -0.78 15.04
C ALA A 68 2.36 -1.82 14.28
N THR A 69 2.29 -1.89 12.94
CA THR A 69 3.10 -2.81 12.12
C THR A 69 4.23 -2.11 11.34
N ALA A 70 4.08 -0.82 11.05
CA ALA A 70 5.04 -0.01 10.31
C ALA A 70 6.40 0.02 11.01
N GLN A 71 6.43 0.00 12.34
CA GLN A 71 7.67 0.00 13.11
C GLN A 71 8.61 -1.13 12.68
N MET A 72 8.12 -2.37 12.70
CA MET A 72 8.92 -3.54 12.35
C MET A 72 9.15 -3.67 10.85
N ALA A 73 8.19 -3.26 10.02
CA ALA A 73 8.38 -3.23 8.57
C ALA A 73 9.54 -2.28 8.18
N LEU A 74 9.60 -1.10 8.80
CA LEU A 74 10.61 -0.08 8.49
C LEU A 74 11.96 -0.40 9.10
N LEU A 75 12.01 -1.00 10.29
CA LEU A 75 13.26 -1.53 10.85
C LEU A 75 13.89 -2.58 9.92
N GLN A 76 13.09 -3.50 9.37
CA GLN A 76 13.59 -4.46 8.38
C GLN A 76 13.98 -3.77 7.06
N PHE A 77 13.19 -2.81 6.58
CA PHE A 77 13.54 -2.06 5.37
C PHE A 77 14.89 -1.31 5.50
N MET A 78 15.17 -0.76 6.69
CA MET A 78 16.43 -0.08 6.99
C MET A 78 17.66 -1.01 6.88
N THR A 79 17.50 -2.32 7.08
CA THR A 79 18.60 -3.28 6.94
C THR A 79 18.80 -3.75 5.49
N CYS A 80 17.84 -3.48 4.59
CA CYS A 80 17.94 -3.88 3.18
C CYS A 80 18.98 -3.07 2.37
N GLY A 81 19.53 -1.99 2.93
CA GLY A 81 20.54 -1.17 2.25
C GLY A 81 20.01 -0.36 1.05
N ARG A 82 18.69 -0.11 0.98
CA ARG A 82 18.06 0.69 -0.08
C ARG A 82 17.98 2.17 0.32
N ASP A 83 18.22 3.07 -0.62
CA ASP A 83 18.15 4.51 -0.36
C ASP A 83 16.72 5.05 -0.22
N LYS A 84 15.74 4.39 -0.86
CA LYS A 84 14.32 4.78 -0.85
C LYS A 84 13.40 3.63 -1.23
N VAL A 85 12.10 3.80 -0.97
CA VAL A 85 11.06 2.84 -1.40
C VAL A 85 10.94 2.77 -2.93
N ALA A 86 10.55 1.60 -3.45
CA ALA A 86 10.42 1.35 -4.88
C ALA A 86 9.09 1.84 -5.49
N VAL A 87 8.04 1.85 -4.67
CA VAL A 87 6.68 2.25 -5.04
C VAL A 87 6.20 3.28 -4.02
N PRO A 88 5.19 4.11 -4.36
CA PRO A 88 4.57 5.00 -3.39
C PRO A 88 4.15 4.24 -2.13
N SER A 89 4.61 4.72 -0.98
CA SER A 89 4.35 4.10 0.32
C SER A 89 3.86 5.15 1.32
N THR A 90 3.00 4.74 2.25
CA THR A 90 2.50 5.62 3.33
C THR A 90 2.48 4.91 4.68
N VAL A 91 2.81 5.64 5.74
CA VAL A 91 2.58 5.27 7.14
C VAL A 91 1.42 6.09 7.71
N HIS A 92 0.55 5.44 8.48
CA HIS A 92 -0.62 6.05 9.12
C HIS A 92 -0.54 5.83 10.64
N CYS A 93 -0.64 6.91 11.43
CA CYS A 93 -0.61 6.84 12.90
C CYS A 93 -2.02 6.81 13.49
N ASP A 94 -2.61 5.61 13.60
CA ASP A 94 -3.99 5.39 14.00
C ASP A 94 -4.20 4.33 15.11
N HIS A 95 -3.21 3.48 15.42
CA HIS A 95 -3.37 2.41 16.43
C HIS A 95 -2.85 2.79 17.82
N LEU A 96 -1.99 3.80 17.93
CA LEU A 96 -1.37 4.19 19.21
C LEU A 96 -2.14 5.29 19.97
N ILE A 97 -3.40 5.53 19.62
CA ILE A 97 -4.28 6.52 20.28
C ILE A 97 -5.36 5.77 21.07
N GLN A 98 -5.22 5.75 22.40
CA GLN A 98 -6.19 5.10 23.27
C GLN A 98 -7.38 6.03 23.55
N ALA A 99 -8.60 5.55 23.28
CA ALA A 99 -9.81 6.23 23.70
C ALA A 99 -10.01 6.12 25.22
N LYS A 100 -10.12 7.26 25.92
CA LYS A 100 -10.28 7.30 27.38
C LYS A 100 -11.15 8.45 27.86
N VAL A 101 -10.89 9.68 27.43
CA VAL A 101 -11.60 10.89 27.87
C VAL A 101 -12.37 11.55 26.72
N GLY A 102 -11.75 11.60 25.54
CA GLY A 102 -12.30 12.29 24.37
C GLY A 102 -11.19 12.71 23.42
N ALA A 103 -11.55 12.88 22.14
CA ALA A 103 -10.60 12.97 21.03
C ALA A 103 -9.42 13.94 21.23
N ASN A 104 -9.67 15.18 21.66
CA ASN A 104 -8.61 16.17 21.83
C ASN A 104 -7.64 15.81 22.96
N THR A 105 -8.18 15.39 24.12
CA THR A 105 -7.38 15.00 25.28
C THR A 105 -6.59 13.72 25.02
N ASP A 106 -7.24 12.73 24.41
CA ASP A 106 -6.65 11.43 24.11
C ASP A 106 -5.56 11.55 23.04
N LEU A 107 -5.76 12.40 22.02
CA LEU A 107 -4.75 12.68 21.00
C LEU A 107 -3.55 13.45 21.58
N ALA A 108 -3.77 14.42 22.46
CA ALA A 108 -2.68 15.13 23.14
C ALA A 108 -1.85 14.16 23.98
N PHE A 109 -2.52 13.31 24.76
CA PHE A 109 -1.86 12.27 25.56
C PHE A 109 -1.08 11.28 24.69
N ALA A 110 -1.65 10.79 23.59
CA ALA A 110 -0.96 9.86 22.69
C ALA A 110 0.30 10.48 22.06
N ASN A 111 0.26 11.78 21.70
CA ASN A 111 1.42 12.49 21.17
C ASN A 111 2.57 12.64 22.18
N GLU A 112 2.28 12.59 23.49
CA GLU A 112 3.28 12.57 24.55
C GLU A 112 3.78 11.14 24.81
N GLU A 113 2.85 10.21 25.07
CA GLU A 113 3.15 8.82 25.45
C GLU A 113 3.88 8.04 24.33
N SER A 114 3.42 8.19 23.09
CA SER A 114 3.98 7.48 21.92
C SER A 114 4.94 8.35 21.09
N LYS A 115 5.46 9.43 21.70
CA LYS A 115 6.30 10.41 21.01
C LYS A 115 7.50 9.77 20.29
N GLU A 116 8.19 8.85 20.95
CA GLU A 116 9.36 8.17 20.38
C GLU A 116 9.00 7.44 19.08
N VAL A 117 7.89 6.71 19.08
CA VAL A 117 7.42 5.96 17.92
C VAL A 117 7.01 6.91 16.79
N PHE A 118 6.26 7.97 17.09
CA PHE A 118 5.85 8.94 16.06
C PHE A 118 7.05 9.70 15.46
N ASP A 119 8.03 10.08 16.28
CA ASP A 119 9.26 10.73 15.81
C ASP A 119 10.10 9.76 14.95
N PHE A 120 10.21 8.49 15.36
CA PHE A 120 10.85 7.45 14.56
C PHE A 120 10.15 7.28 13.21
N LEU A 121 8.82 7.07 13.19
CA LEU A 121 8.06 6.86 11.96
C LEU A 121 8.10 8.09 11.04
N ALA A 122 8.03 9.30 11.58
CA ALA A 122 8.14 10.52 10.81
C ALA A 122 9.54 10.67 10.16
N SER A 123 10.59 10.45 10.95
CA SER A 123 11.98 10.61 10.48
C SER A 123 12.39 9.55 9.46
N VAL A 124 12.05 8.28 9.71
CA VAL A 124 12.34 7.18 8.78
C VAL A 124 11.51 7.32 7.49
N SER A 125 10.26 7.78 7.59
CA SER A 125 9.42 8.02 6.42
C SER A 125 10.01 9.12 5.53
N ASN A 126 10.43 10.23 6.14
CA ASN A 126 11.09 11.31 5.41
C ASN A 126 12.40 10.85 4.75
N LYS A 127 13.20 10.03 5.45
CA LYS A 127 14.47 9.49 4.92
C LYS A 127 14.28 8.65 3.65
N TYR A 128 13.28 7.77 3.62
CA TYR A 128 13.10 6.81 2.53
C TYR A 128 12.04 7.19 1.50
N GLY A 129 11.50 8.42 1.56
CA GLY A 129 10.50 8.91 0.62
C GLY A 129 9.11 8.30 0.80
N ILE A 130 8.71 8.08 2.05
CA ILE A 130 7.42 7.50 2.45
C ILE A 130 6.52 8.65 2.95
N GLY A 131 5.26 8.67 2.51
CA GLY A 131 4.27 9.62 3.03
C GLY A 131 3.94 9.32 4.49
N PHE A 132 3.78 10.35 5.31
CA PHE A 132 3.51 10.21 6.74
C PHE A 132 2.22 10.93 7.13
N TRP A 133 1.20 10.15 7.51
CA TRP A 133 -0.05 10.66 8.08
C TRP A 133 0.08 10.69 9.60
N LYS A 134 0.11 11.91 10.13
CA LYS A 134 0.32 12.21 11.56
C LYS A 134 -0.77 11.60 12.45
N PRO A 135 -0.50 11.44 13.76
CA PRO A 135 -1.52 11.07 14.74
C PRO A 135 -2.75 11.97 14.64
N GLY A 136 -3.94 11.36 14.58
CA GLY A 136 -5.21 12.07 14.44
C GLY A 136 -5.60 12.42 12.99
N ALA A 137 -4.82 12.03 11.99
CA ALA A 137 -5.20 12.21 10.58
C ALA A 137 -6.42 11.38 10.17
N GLY A 138 -6.55 10.17 10.72
CA GLY A 138 -7.64 9.24 10.44
C GLY A 138 -7.16 7.79 10.36
N ILE A 139 -8.12 6.87 10.32
CA ILE A 139 -7.84 5.43 10.19
C ILE A 139 -7.29 5.13 8.79
N ILE A 140 -6.26 4.29 8.69
CA ILE A 140 -5.54 3.93 7.46
C ILE A 140 -6.47 3.65 6.28
N HIS A 141 -7.50 2.82 6.47
CA HIS A 141 -8.40 2.41 5.39
C HIS A 141 -9.29 3.55 4.90
N GLN A 142 -9.68 4.48 5.78
CA GLN A 142 -10.47 5.66 5.40
C GLN A 142 -9.61 6.60 4.56
N ILE A 143 -8.40 6.89 5.03
CA ILE A 143 -7.45 7.73 4.29
C ILE A 143 -7.08 7.11 2.95
N VAL A 144 -6.87 5.79 2.90
CA VAL A 144 -6.63 5.05 1.66
C VAL A 144 -7.81 5.18 0.70
N LEU A 145 -9.04 4.97 1.15
CA LEU A 145 -10.21 5.06 0.28
C LEU A 145 -10.41 6.47 -0.28
N GLU A 146 -10.19 7.50 0.54
CA GLU A 146 -10.38 8.90 0.15
C GLU A 146 -9.29 9.44 -0.77
N ASN A 147 -8.05 8.93 -0.65
CA ASN A 147 -6.88 9.55 -1.26
C ASN A 147 -6.10 8.67 -2.24
N TYR A 148 -6.07 7.35 -2.04
CA TYR A 148 -5.10 6.46 -2.70
C TYR A 148 -5.71 5.30 -3.48
N ALA A 149 -6.89 4.83 -3.11
CA ALA A 149 -7.56 3.72 -3.78
C ALA A 149 -8.13 4.18 -5.13
N PHE A 150 -7.97 3.34 -6.15
CA PHE A 150 -8.59 3.54 -7.45
C PHE A 150 -8.98 2.20 -8.08
N PRO A 151 -10.00 2.14 -8.96
CA PRO A 151 -10.44 0.90 -9.57
C PRO A 151 -9.31 0.22 -10.37
N GLY A 152 -9.01 -1.02 -10.05
CA GLY A 152 -8.02 -1.82 -10.78
C GLY A 152 -6.59 -1.73 -10.26
N GLY A 153 -6.29 -0.87 -9.28
CA GLY A 153 -4.99 -0.85 -8.63
C GLY A 153 -4.76 -2.04 -7.71
N MET A 154 -3.50 -2.44 -7.54
CA MET A 154 -3.07 -3.44 -6.57
C MET A 154 -2.31 -2.77 -5.42
N MET A 155 -2.85 -2.89 -4.21
CA MET A 155 -2.22 -2.37 -2.99
C MET A 155 -2.04 -3.50 -1.99
N ILE A 156 -0.90 -3.48 -1.30
CA ILE A 156 -0.69 -4.30 -0.11
C ILE A 156 -0.63 -3.40 1.13
N GLY A 157 -1.11 -3.92 2.25
CA GLY A 157 -0.96 -3.24 3.53
C GLY A 157 -0.68 -4.19 4.68
N THR A 158 -0.04 -3.65 5.71
CA THR A 158 0.34 -4.36 6.93
C THR A 158 -0.47 -3.86 8.11
#